data_AF-A0A9X1I4G9-F1
#
_entry.id   AF-A0A9X1I4G9-F1
#
_cell.length_a   1.000
_cell.length_b   1.000
_cell.length_c   1.000
_cell.angle_alpha   90.00
_cell.angle_beta   90.00
_cell.angle_gamma   90.00
#
_symmetry.space_group_name_H-M   'P 1'
#
loop_
_entity.id
_entity.type
_entity.pdbx_description
1 polymer ?
#
loop_
_entity_poly.entity_id
_entity_poly.type
_entity_poly.pdbx_seq_one_letter_code
_entity_poly.pdbx_strand_id
1 'polypeptide(L)'
;MIQTKHCDLCEHPKRDLKNGLTCGLTNKKPDFKITCPDILLDKIFQEKLENVNLELKRLNEKISRKYWTFYLLIAIGFLLIIGNEFYANITLSKSVMRWKFRASAIGAGITILIFAYSKLNRFRTKLTASELEKSKIDSVLEKYGIEYEMNIEYKEKVHGNQNVEITTEYKNWTKKRTTTPCIINC
;
A
#
# COMPACT_ATOMS: atom_id res chain seq x y z
N MET A 1 10.99 -16.14 9.82
CA MET A 1 12.18 -16.84 9.28
C MET A 1 12.76 -16.04 8.13
N ILE A 2 14.10 -15.93 8.06
CA ILE A 2 14.81 -15.19 7.01
C ILE A 2 14.88 -16.01 5.70
N GLN A 3 14.94 -17.34 5.83
CA GLN A 3 15.08 -18.28 4.72
C GLN A 3 13.89 -18.28 3.75
N THR A 4 12.66 -18.22 4.28
CA THR A 4 11.44 -18.17 3.46
C THR A 4 11.40 -16.91 2.59
N LYS A 5 11.81 -15.76 3.13
CA LYS A 5 11.82 -14.48 2.39
C LYS A 5 12.76 -14.50 1.18
N HIS A 6 13.88 -15.21 1.27
CA HIS A 6 14.83 -15.36 0.16
C HIS A 6 14.21 -16.19 -0.97
N CYS A 7 13.59 -17.32 -0.62
CA CYS A 7 12.93 -18.18 -1.59
C CYS A 7 11.72 -17.49 -2.25
N ASP A 8 11.06 -16.55 -1.57
CA ASP A 8 9.95 -15.77 -2.12
C ASP A 8 10.38 -14.77 -3.21
N LEU A 9 11.69 -14.55 -3.39
CA LEU A 9 12.28 -13.71 -4.44
C LEU A 9 13.03 -14.54 -5.50
N CYS A 10 13.24 -15.83 -5.25
CA CYS A 10 13.95 -16.73 -6.14
C CYS A 10 13.02 -17.25 -7.25
N GLU A 11 13.60 -17.67 -8.37
CA GLU A 11 12.89 -18.29 -9.49
C GLU A 11 12.54 -19.77 -9.27
N HIS A 12 13.19 -20.42 -8.29
CA HIS A 12 13.05 -21.87 -8.05
C HIS A 12 12.28 -22.30 -6.78
N PRO A 13 11.32 -21.56 -6.20
CA PRO A 13 10.58 -22.05 -5.05
C PRO A 13 9.56 -23.11 -5.48
N LYS A 14 9.57 -24.26 -4.80
CA LYS A 14 8.47 -25.24 -4.84
C LYS A 14 7.71 -25.18 -3.53
N ARG A 15 6.39 -25.03 -3.61
CA ARG A 15 5.50 -25.02 -2.44
C ARG A 15 4.50 -26.15 -2.57
N ASP A 16 4.46 -27.00 -1.55
CA ASP A 16 3.54 -28.14 -1.46
C ASP A 16 2.93 -28.15 -0.05
N LEU A 17 1.64 -28.48 0.06
CA LEU A 17 0.94 -28.63 1.33
C LEU A 17 1.58 -29.72 2.20
N LYS A 18 2.11 -30.79 1.60
CA LYS A 18 2.72 -31.91 2.32
C LYS A 18 4.15 -31.62 2.77
N ASN A 19 4.94 -30.99 1.91
CA ASN A 19 6.39 -30.85 2.09
C ASN A 19 6.82 -29.43 2.52
N GLY A 20 5.91 -28.46 2.45
CA GLY A 20 6.18 -27.05 2.69
C GLY A 20 6.95 -26.40 1.55
N LEU A 21 7.80 -25.44 1.89
CA LEU A 21 8.69 -24.76 0.95
C LEU A 21 9.97 -25.59 0.75
N THR A 22 10.24 -25.95 -0.51
CA THR A 22 11.46 -26.65 -0.94
C THR A 22 12.11 -25.91 -2.11
N CYS A 23 13.41 -26.13 -2.31
CA CYS A 23 14.14 -25.61 -3.46
C CYS A 23 13.91 -26.51 -4.67
N GLY A 24 13.58 -25.95 -5.83
CA GLY A 24 13.33 -26.69 -7.06
C GLY A 24 14.56 -27.38 -7.64
N LEU A 25 15.76 -26.89 -7.31
CA LEU A 25 17.05 -27.44 -7.75
C LEU A 25 17.46 -28.67 -6.92
N THR A 26 17.32 -28.59 -5.60
CA THR A 26 17.79 -29.65 -4.68
C THR A 26 16.67 -30.54 -4.15
N ASN A 27 15.41 -30.14 -4.33
CA ASN A 27 14.20 -30.70 -3.71
C ASN A 27 14.26 -30.80 -2.18
N LYS A 28 15.20 -30.08 -1.54
CA LYS A 28 15.37 -30.02 -0.08
C LYS A 28 14.81 -28.72 0.48
N LYS A 29 14.57 -28.70 1.79
CA LYS A 29 14.22 -27.47 2.50
C LYS A 29 15.41 -26.50 2.46
N PRO A 30 15.17 -25.18 2.41
CA PRO A 30 16.24 -24.20 2.43
C PRO A 30 17.01 -24.27 3.76
N ASP A 31 18.33 -24.44 3.71
CA ASP A 31 19.19 -24.59 4.89
C ASP A 31 20.26 -23.49 5.06
N PHE A 32 20.24 -22.47 4.19
CA PHE A 32 21.24 -21.41 4.23
C PHE A 32 21.10 -20.50 5.46
N LYS A 33 22.25 -20.09 6.01
CA LYS A 33 22.32 -19.21 7.20
C LYS A 33 22.18 -17.73 6.87
N ILE A 34 22.79 -17.26 5.79
CA ILE A 34 22.88 -15.83 5.45
C ILE A 34 22.38 -15.59 4.02
N THR A 35 23.00 -16.23 3.03
CA THR A 35 22.66 -16.14 1.61
C THR A 35 22.53 -17.53 1.00
N CYS A 36 21.67 -17.67 -0.01
CA CYS A 36 21.62 -18.86 -0.85
C CYS A 36 22.68 -18.76 -1.96
N PRO A 37 23.58 -19.75 -2.11
CA PRO A 37 24.62 -19.75 -3.14
C PRO A 37 24.03 -19.83 -4.56
N ASP A 38 22.97 -20.64 -4.73
CA ASP A 38 22.30 -20.85 -6.01
C ASP A 38 21.06 -19.96 -6.20
N ILE A 39 21.04 -18.76 -5.59
CA ILE A 39 19.89 -17.88 -5.77
C ILE A 39 19.83 -17.40 -7.21
N LEU A 40 18.66 -17.56 -7.83
CA LEU A 40 18.35 -16.96 -9.11
C LEU A 40 17.36 -15.83 -8.89
N LEU A 41 17.88 -14.60 -8.86
CA LEU A 41 17.09 -13.38 -8.95
C LEU A 41 16.93 -13.05 -10.43
N ASP A 42 15.72 -13.12 -10.94
CA ASP A 42 15.41 -12.79 -12.33
C ASP A 42 14.05 -12.10 -12.41
N LYS A 43 13.09 -12.62 -13.19
CA LYS A 43 11.80 -11.97 -13.45
C LYS A 43 10.93 -11.84 -12.21
N ILE A 44 10.78 -12.90 -11.41
CA ILE A 44 9.92 -12.87 -10.20
C ILE A 44 10.38 -11.79 -9.22
N PHE A 45 11.70 -11.68 -9.04
CA PHE A 45 12.30 -10.64 -8.22
C PHE A 45 12.00 -9.24 -8.77
N GLN A 46 12.27 -9.02 -10.07
CA GLN A 46 12.06 -7.73 -10.72
C GLN A 46 10.61 -7.28 -10.63
N GLU A 47 9.66 -8.16 -11.00
CA GLU A 47 8.24 -7.86 -10.97
C GLU A 47 7.76 -7.47 -9.56
N LYS A 48 8.23 -8.20 -8.54
CA LYS A 48 7.85 -7.93 -7.15
C LYS A 48 8.46 -6.62 -6.64
N LEU A 49 9.71 -6.35 -6.97
CA LEU A 49 10.38 -5.09 -6.60
C LEU A 49 9.68 -3.89 -7.27
N GLU A 50 9.39 -3.99 -8.56
CA GLU A 50 8.70 -2.97 -9.33
C GLU A 50 7.29 -2.71 -8.79
N ASN A 51 6.47 -3.77 -8.58
CA ASN A 51 5.11 -3.63 -8.07
C ASN A 51 5.05 -2.96 -6.69
N VAL A 52 5.92 -3.37 -5.76
CA VAL A 52 5.93 -2.81 -4.41
C VAL A 52 6.32 -1.33 -4.43
N ASN A 53 7.36 -0.96 -5.18
CA ASN A 53 7.78 0.45 -5.27
C ASN A 53 6.74 1.31 -6.00
N LEU A 54 6.11 0.78 -7.05
CA LEU A 54 5.04 1.47 -7.78
C LEU A 54 3.78 1.63 -6.93
N GLU A 55 3.38 0.63 -6.13
CA GLU A 55 2.26 0.76 -5.22
C GLU A 55 2.54 1.83 -4.15
N LEU A 56 3.74 1.81 -3.57
CA LEU A 56 4.18 2.84 -2.62
C LEU A 56 4.13 4.24 -3.21
N LYS A 57 4.66 4.44 -4.43
CA LYS A 57 4.63 5.73 -5.10
C LYS A 57 3.20 6.23 -5.30
N ARG A 58 2.30 5.36 -5.78
CA ARG A 58 0.87 5.70 -5.94
C ARG A 58 0.18 6.05 -4.61
N LEU A 59 0.52 5.35 -3.53
CA LEU A 59 -0.04 5.65 -2.21
C LEU A 59 0.46 7.03 -1.74
N ASN A 60 1.75 7.30 -1.89
CA ASN A 60 2.38 8.58 -1.53
C ASN A 60 1.75 9.77 -2.28
N GLU A 61 1.53 9.66 -3.59
CA GLU A 61 0.85 10.70 -4.38
C GLU A 61 -0.59 10.95 -3.91
N LYS A 62 -1.26 9.92 -3.37
CA LYS A 62 -2.64 10.02 -2.87
C LYS A 62 -2.72 10.51 -1.43
N ILE A 63 -1.61 10.62 -0.69
CA ILE A 63 -1.59 11.03 0.74
C ILE A 63 -2.34 12.35 0.90
N SER A 64 -1.90 13.42 0.24
CA SER A 64 -2.47 14.76 0.42
C SER A 64 -3.98 14.79 0.16
N ARG A 65 -4.43 14.13 -0.92
CA ARG A 65 -5.86 14.04 -1.26
C ARG A 65 -6.67 13.28 -0.20
N LYS A 66 -6.13 12.17 0.32
CA LYS A 66 -6.81 11.35 1.35
C LYS A 66 -6.90 12.09 2.67
N TYR A 67 -5.84 12.78 3.08
CA TYR A 67 -5.85 13.64 4.27
C TYR A 67 -6.82 14.80 4.12
N TRP A 68 -6.86 15.48 2.97
CA TRP A 68 -7.82 16.55 2.73
C TRP A 68 -9.28 16.07 2.79
N THR A 69 -9.57 14.92 2.17
CA THR A 69 -10.89 14.27 2.26
C THR A 69 -11.26 13.94 3.70
N PHE A 70 -10.29 13.50 4.51
CA PHE A 70 -10.49 13.19 5.93
C PHE A 70 -10.84 14.45 6.73
N TYR A 71 -10.07 15.54 6.58
CA TYR A 71 -10.35 16.81 7.25
C TYR A 71 -11.71 17.39 6.85
N LEU A 72 -12.08 17.29 5.57
CA LEU A 72 -13.39 17.74 5.08
C LEU A 72 -14.53 16.96 5.77
N LEU A 73 -14.44 15.63 5.86
CA LEU A 73 -15.44 14.81 6.54
C LEU A 73 -15.54 15.12 8.04
N ILE A 74 -14.39 15.37 8.68
CA ILE A 74 -14.36 15.79 10.08
C ILE A 74 -15.05 17.14 10.27
N ALA A 75 -14.76 18.11 9.41
CA ALA A 75 -15.41 19.42 9.46
C ALA A 75 -16.92 19.30 9.32
N ILE A 76 -17.42 18.49 8.39
CA ILE A 76 -18.85 18.21 8.23
C ILE A 76 -19.44 17.56 9.49
N GLY A 77 -18.75 16.54 10.05
CA GLY A 77 -19.19 15.86 11.27
C GLY A 77 -19.36 16.82 12.45
N PHE A 78 -18.38 17.71 12.67
CA PHE A 78 -18.46 18.71 13.73
C PHE A 78 -19.50 19.81 13.44
N LEU A 79 -19.67 20.22 12.18
CA LEU A 79 -20.71 21.17 11.80
C LEU A 79 -22.11 20.62 12.10
N LEU A 80 -22.35 19.32 11.91
CA LEU A 80 -23.64 18.71 12.28
C LEU A 80 -23.87 18.65 13.79
N ILE A 81 -22.81 18.46 14.57
CA ILE A 81 -22.91 18.39 16.04
C ILE A 81 -23.15 19.80 16.62
N ILE A 82 -22.35 20.78 16.21
CA ILE A 82 -22.35 22.14 16.78
C ILE A 82 -23.39 23.03 16.10
N GLY A 83 -23.45 23.02 14.76
CA GLY A 83 -24.33 23.89 13.98
C GLY A 83 -25.82 23.58 14.15
N ASN A 84 -26.15 22.34 14.54
CA ASN A 84 -27.51 21.95 14.88
C ASN A 84 -28.07 22.72 16.09
N GLU A 85 -27.25 23.11 17.06
CA GLU A 85 -27.72 23.90 18.20
C GLU A 85 -28.21 25.29 17.77
N PHE A 86 -27.47 25.92 16.87
CA PHE A 86 -27.82 27.22 16.28
C PHE A 86 -29.10 27.13 15.43
N TYR A 87 -29.19 26.12 14.56
CA TYR A 87 -30.35 25.92 13.68
C TYR A 87 -31.63 25.60 14.49
N ALA A 88 -31.52 24.74 15.49
CA ALA A 88 -32.65 24.32 16.33
C ALA A 88 -33.24 25.47 17.16
N ASN A 89 -32.44 26.48 17.52
CA ASN A 89 -32.90 27.66 18.26
C ASN A 89 -33.73 28.62 17.39
N ILE A 90 -33.45 28.69 16.08
CA ILE A 90 -34.13 29.63 15.16
C ILE A 90 -35.45 29.03 14.63
N THR A 91 -35.50 27.74 14.33
CA THR A 91 -36.59 27.16 13.52
C THR A 91 -37.59 26.30 14.30
N LEU A 92 -37.21 25.71 15.45
CA LEU A 92 -38.02 24.70 16.14
C LEU A 92 -38.54 25.20 17.50
N SER A 93 -39.76 25.73 17.52
CA SER A 93 -40.43 26.26 18.73
C SER A 93 -41.01 25.19 19.67
N LYS A 94 -41.25 23.95 19.20
CA LYS A 94 -41.82 22.86 20.01
C LYS A 94 -40.72 21.99 20.67
N SER A 95 -40.76 21.87 22.00
CA SER A 95 -39.71 21.28 22.83
C SER A 95 -39.36 19.81 22.50
N VAL A 96 -40.36 18.98 22.20
CA VAL A 96 -40.16 17.53 21.92
C VAL A 96 -39.52 17.29 20.54
N MET A 97 -39.96 18.04 19.52
CA MET A 97 -39.42 17.90 18.15
C MET A 97 -37.97 18.35 18.08
N ARG A 98 -37.62 19.39 18.86
CA ARG A 98 -36.25 19.89 19.01
C ARG A 98 -35.30 18.82 19.53
N TRP A 99 -35.69 18.06 20.56
CA TRP A 99 -34.83 17.01 21.13
C TRP A 99 -34.58 15.84 20.15
N LYS A 100 -35.61 15.37 19.46
CA LYS A 100 -35.48 14.28 18.47
C LYS A 100 -34.55 14.67 17.31
N PHE A 101 -34.73 15.88 16.77
CA PHE A 101 -33.88 16.38 15.70
C PHE A 101 -32.43 16.51 16.16
N ARG A 102 -32.20 17.04 17.37
CA ARG A 102 -30.85 17.18 17.92
C ARG A 102 -30.14 15.84 18.11
N ALA A 103 -30.83 14.86 18.69
CA ALA A 103 -30.27 13.53 18.89
C ALA A 103 -29.92 12.86 17.54
N SER A 104 -30.77 13.03 16.53
CA SER A 104 -30.52 12.53 15.17
C SER A 104 -29.31 13.17 14.52
N ALA A 105 -29.19 14.50 14.58
CA ALA A 105 -28.07 15.24 13.99
C ALA A 105 -26.72 14.87 14.66
N ILE A 106 -26.70 14.73 15.99
CA ILE A 106 -25.52 14.28 16.73
C ILE A 106 -25.15 12.85 16.32
N GLY A 107 -26.14 11.94 16.24
CA GLY A 107 -25.92 10.57 15.78
C GLY A 107 -25.34 10.51 14.36
N ALA A 108 -25.85 11.33 13.44
CA ALA A 108 -25.33 11.45 12.09
C ALA A 108 -23.89 12.01 12.07
N GLY A 109 -23.59 13.03 12.88
CA GLY A 109 -22.24 13.58 13.02
C GLY A 109 -21.23 12.54 13.50
N ILE A 110 -21.57 11.78 14.55
CA ILE A 110 -20.72 10.72 15.10
C ILE A 110 -20.45 9.62 14.08
N THR A 111 -21.47 9.17 13.34
CA THR A 111 -21.29 8.11 12.33
C THR A 111 -20.36 8.56 11.18
N ILE A 112 -20.44 9.82 10.75
CA ILE A 112 -19.52 10.40 9.76
C ILE A 112 -18.09 10.44 10.30
N LEU A 113 -17.87 10.81 11.56
CA LEU A 113 -16.54 10.83 12.18
C LEU A 113 -15.93 9.43 12.27
N ILE A 114 -16.71 8.42 12.68
CA ILE A 114 -16.27 7.02 12.71
C ILE A 114 -15.88 6.56 11.30
N PHE A 115 -16.71 6.87 10.30
CA PHE A 115 -16.42 6.53 8.91
C PHE A 115 -15.13 7.19 8.39
N ALA A 116 -14.95 8.48 8.69
CA ALA A 116 -13.74 9.22 8.32
C ALA A 116 -12.48 8.58 8.94
N TYR A 117 -12.53 8.26 10.24
CA TYR A 117 -11.43 7.59 10.95
C TYR A 117 -11.11 6.23 10.35
N SER A 118 -12.12 5.40 10.11
CA SER A 118 -11.95 4.07 9.49
C SER A 118 -11.27 4.16 8.11
N LYS A 119 -11.70 5.12 7.29
CA LYS A 119 -11.13 5.36 5.95
C LYS A 119 -9.66 5.78 6.02
N LEU A 120 -9.29 6.66 6.96
CA LEU A 120 -7.90 7.06 7.17
C LEU A 120 -7.06 5.90 7.71
N ASN A 121 -7.57 5.15 8.69
CA ASN A 121 -6.87 4.03 9.28
C ASN A 121 -6.55 2.96 8.23
N ARG A 122 -7.53 2.61 7.39
CA ARG A 122 -7.33 1.67 6.27
C ARG A 122 -6.28 2.15 5.28
N PHE A 123 -6.19 3.45 5.04
CA PHE A 123 -5.16 4.02 4.17
C PHE A 123 -3.77 3.94 4.82
N ARG A 124 -3.65 4.27 6.12
CA ARG A 124 -2.40 4.15 6.88
C ARG A 124 -1.90 2.71 6.96
N THR A 125 -2.77 1.76 7.29
CA THR A 125 -2.39 0.35 7.35
C THR A 125 -1.91 -0.16 6.00
N LYS A 126 -2.55 0.26 4.90
CA LYS A 126 -2.10 -0.07 3.55
C LYS A 126 -0.72 0.52 3.23
N LEU A 127 -0.47 1.78 3.59
CA LEU A 127 0.83 2.43 3.40
C LEU A 127 1.93 1.68 4.17
N THR A 128 1.72 1.44 5.47
CA THR A 128 2.68 0.72 6.32
C THR A 128 2.90 -0.71 5.85
N ALA A 129 1.88 -1.40 5.34
CA ALA A 129 2.03 -2.74 4.79
C ALA A 129 2.95 -2.74 3.55
N SER A 130 2.74 -1.81 2.61
CA SER A 130 3.60 -1.67 1.43
C SER A 130 5.02 -1.25 1.79
N GLU A 131 5.21 -0.38 2.80
CA GLU A 131 6.55 0.02 3.29
C GLU A 131 7.29 -1.16 3.91
N LEU A 132 6.57 -1.96 4.69
CA LEU A 132 7.11 -3.18 5.29
C LEU A 132 7.48 -4.21 4.21
N GLU A 133 6.68 -4.36 3.16
CA GLU A 133 6.99 -5.23 2.03
C GLU A 133 8.25 -4.78 1.30
N LYS A 134 8.40 -3.47 1.04
CA LYS A 134 9.62 -2.92 0.48
C LYS A 134 10.83 -3.20 1.36
N SER A 135 10.73 -2.86 2.65
CA SER A 135 11.80 -3.09 3.63
C SER A 135 12.22 -4.57 3.71
N LYS A 136 11.27 -5.50 3.55
CA LYS A 136 11.59 -6.94 3.47
C LYS A 136 12.45 -7.27 2.26
N ILE A 137 12.14 -6.71 1.09
CA ILE A 137 12.91 -6.93 -0.15
C ILE A 137 14.30 -6.31 -0.01
N ASP A 138 14.36 -5.06 0.45
CA ASP A 138 15.60 -4.31 0.67
C ASP A 138 16.53 -5.07 1.64
N SER A 139 15.98 -5.63 2.72
CA SER A 139 16.75 -6.43 3.69
C SER A 139 17.32 -7.74 3.13
N VAL A 140 16.75 -8.26 2.02
CA VAL A 140 17.33 -9.40 1.31
C VAL A 140 18.42 -8.90 0.38
N LEU A 141 18.19 -7.83 -0.37
CA LEU A 141 19.15 -7.26 -1.32
C LEU A 141 20.43 -6.77 -0.66
N GLU A 142 20.32 -6.15 0.51
CA GLU A 142 21.46 -5.71 1.33
C GLU A 142 22.41 -6.87 1.64
N LYS A 143 21.89 -8.08 1.89
CA LYS A 143 22.71 -9.28 2.16
C LYS A 143 23.45 -9.78 0.94
N TYR A 144 22.96 -9.45 -0.26
CA TYR A 144 23.59 -9.76 -1.53
C TYR A 144 24.47 -8.59 -2.03
N GLY A 145 24.55 -7.47 -1.30
CA GLY A 145 25.30 -6.28 -1.72
C GLY A 145 24.73 -5.62 -2.98
N ILE A 146 23.44 -5.82 -3.25
CA ILE A 146 22.76 -5.27 -4.42
C ILE A 146 22.13 -3.95 -4.02
N GLU A 147 22.61 -2.86 -4.61
CA GLU A 147 21.95 -1.55 -4.53
C GLU A 147 21.17 -1.30 -5.82
N TYR A 148 20.06 -0.58 -5.72
CA TYR A 148 19.26 -0.24 -6.89
C TYR A 148 18.70 1.18 -6.79
N GLU A 149 18.57 1.83 -7.94
CA GLU A 149 17.88 3.10 -8.11
C GLU A 149 16.72 2.90 -9.09
N MET A 150 15.53 3.37 -8.72
CA MET A 150 14.32 3.18 -9.53
C MET A 150 13.70 4.52 -9.88
N ASN A 151 13.53 4.75 -11.18
CA ASN A 151 12.76 5.87 -11.71
C ASN A 151 11.44 5.34 -12.29
N ILE A 152 10.34 6.01 -11.94
CA ILE A 152 8.98 5.65 -12.37
C ILE A 152 8.42 6.85 -13.11
N GLU A 153 8.29 6.74 -14.42
CA GLU A 153 7.76 7.80 -15.28
C GLU A 153 6.32 7.49 -15.67
N TYR A 154 5.44 8.44 -15.38
CA TYR A 154 4.04 8.36 -15.69
C TYR A 154 3.78 8.99 -17.05
N LYS A 155 3.43 8.16 -18.05
CA LYS A 155 3.00 8.65 -19.36
C LYS A 155 1.53 9.10 -19.31
N GLU A 156 1.09 9.73 -20.39
CA GLU A 156 -0.25 10.28 -20.53
C GLU A 156 -1.34 9.23 -20.27
N LYS A 157 -2.46 9.71 -19.70
CA LYS A 157 -3.64 8.91 -19.45
C LYS A 157 -4.45 8.81 -20.73
N VAL A 158 -4.66 7.60 -21.22
CA VAL A 158 -5.47 7.32 -22.41
C VAL A 158 -6.57 6.34 -22.02
N HIS A 159 -7.84 6.75 -22.20
CA HIS A 159 -9.03 5.94 -21.93
C HIS A 159 -9.08 5.29 -20.53
N GLY A 160 -8.70 6.02 -19.47
CA GLY A 160 -8.72 5.51 -18.09
C GLY A 160 -7.54 4.59 -17.74
N ASN A 161 -6.70 4.25 -18.71
CA ASN A 161 -5.46 3.53 -18.50
C ASN A 161 -4.28 4.51 -18.49
N GLN A 162 -3.28 4.21 -17.65
CA GLN A 162 -2.06 4.99 -17.56
C GLN A 162 -0.88 4.07 -17.85
N ASN A 163 -0.15 4.40 -18.92
CA ASN A 163 1.11 3.73 -19.23
C ASN A 163 2.18 4.25 -18.28
N VAL A 164 2.90 3.33 -17.64
CA VAL A 164 4.01 3.66 -16.74
C VAL A 164 5.25 2.93 -17.20
N GLU A 165 6.33 3.69 -17.33
CA GLU A 165 7.64 3.16 -17.66
C GLU A 165 8.47 3.16 -16.37
N ILE A 166 8.89 1.96 -15.98
CA ILE A 166 9.74 1.77 -14.80
C ILE A 166 11.14 1.49 -15.30
N THR A 167 12.08 2.37 -14.96
CA THR A 167 13.50 2.16 -15.23
C THR A 167 14.19 1.85 -13.91
N THR A 168 14.82 0.68 -13.82
CA THR A 168 15.58 0.24 -12.65
C THR A 168 17.04 0.05 -13.02
N GLU A 169 17.93 0.69 -12.26
CA GLU A 169 19.38 0.60 -12.39
C GLU A 169 19.94 -0.12 -11.17
N TYR A 170 20.73 -1.17 -11.40
CA TYR A 170 21.29 -1.99 -10.33
C TYR A 170 22.81 -1.83 -10.28
N LYS A 171 23.34 -1.64 -9.09
CA LYS A 171 24.77 -1.72 -8.81
C LYS A 171 25.09 -3.13 -8.32
N ASN A 172 26.21 -3.69 -8.80
CA ASN A 172 26.73 -4.99 -8.38
C ASN A 172 25.81 -6.20 -8.66
N TRP A 173 24.93 -6.09 -9.67
CA TRP A 173 24.11 -7.21 -10.16
C TRP A 173 24.42 -7.52 -11.64
N THR A 174 24.15 -8.76 -12.06
CA THR A 174 24.45 -9.24 -13.43
C THR A 174 23.68 -8.46 -14.49
N LYS A 175 22.48 -7.96 -14.18
CA LYS A 175 21.71 -7.03 -15.02
C LYS A 175 21.92 -5.60 -14.54
N LYS A 176 22.57 -4.77 -15.36
CA LYS A 176 22.89 -3.38 -14.99
C LYS A 176 21.68 -2.43 -15.08
N ARG A 177 20.79 -2.62 -16.05
CA ARG A 177 19.61 -1.76 -16.28
C ARG A 177 18.45 -2.60 -16.78
N THR A 178 17.23 -2.24 -16.37
CA THR A 178 16.00 -2.86 -16.90
C THR A 178 14.92 -1.79 -17.04
N THR A 179 14.20 -1.83 -18.17
CA THR A 179 13.07 -0.92 -18.44
C THR A 179 11.84 -1.77 -18.73
N THR A 180 10.82 -1.62 -17.89
CA THR A 180 9.61 -2.42 -17.94
C THR A 180 8.40 -1.52 -18.19
N PRO A 181 7.70 -1.65 -19.33
CA PRO A 181 6.44 -0.97 -19.54
C PRO A 181 5.31 -1.70 -18.79
N CYS A 182 4.52 -0.96 -18.02
CA CYS A 182 3.37 -1.49 -17.30
C CYS A 182 2.13 -0.65 -17.59
N ILE A 183 0.97 -1.31 -17.74
CA ILE A 183 -0.33 -0.64 -17.90
C ILE A 183 -1.05 -0.65 -16.57
N ILE A 184 -1.49 0.52 -16.14
CA ILE A 184 -2.21 0.72 -14.89
C ILE A 184 -3.64 1.12 -15.20
N ASN A 185 -4.61 0.36 -14.72
CA ASN A 185 -6.01 0.79 -14.71
C ASN A 185 -6.18 1.82 -13.58
N CYS A 186 -6.53 3.06 -13.92
CA CYS A 186 -6.61 4.19 -12.98
C CYS A 186 -8.01 4.41 -12.40
#